data_AF-A0A1Y5GMR0-F1
#
_entry.id   AF-A0A1Y5GMR0-F1
#
_cell.length_a   1.000
_cell.length_b   1.000
_cell.length_c   1.000
_cell.angle_alpha   90.00
_cell.angle_beta   90.00
_cell.angle_gamma   90.00
#
_symmetry.space_group_name_H-M   'P 1'
#
loop_
_entity.id
_entity.type
_entity.pdbx_description
1 polymer ?
#
loop_
_entity_poly.entity_id
_entity_poly.type
_entity_poly.pdbx_seq_one_letter_code
_entity_poly.pdbx_strand_id
1 'polypeptide(L)'
;MAHQMTEKTTTSTFSIGQFVIITLITSVWVQASEVFRYLVIVRPEMQSYLSAVPEVASFTLPIFLIWGVWGTLLTGLMVFVFWLCAQSFGNNRQAVVISALVSWCFFFLLFWIGMANMQLSSWEFIVWVLPFALMETTVATFIASALYSKHSEQGLDTVN
;
A
#
# COMPACT_ATOMS: atom_id res chain seq x y z
N MET A 1 -34.89 34.69 0.63
CA MET A 1 -34.42 33.63 1.54
C MET A 1 -33.85 32.50 0.71
N ALA A 2 -32.53 32.43 0.57
CA ALA A 2 -31.81 31.24 0.12
C ALA A 2 -30.45 31.29 0.81
N HIS A 3 -30.34 30.54 1.92
CA HIS A 3 -29.10 30.38 2.66
C HIS A 3 -28.13 29.61 1.76
N GLN A 4 -27.12 30.30 1.21
CA GLN A 4 -25.94 29.63 0.68
C GLN A 4 -25.19 29.03 1.88
N MET A 5 -25.35 27.73 2.09
CA MET A 5 -24.40 26.96 2.89
C MET A 5 -23.12 26.88 2.07
N THR A 6 -22.21 27.81 2.30
CA THR A 6 -20.81 27.66 1.92
C THR A 6 -20.25 26.52 2.76
N GLU A 7 -20.31 25.31 2.22
CA GLU A 7 -19.61 24.14 2.73
C GLU A 7 -18.11 24.46 2.63
N LYS A 8 -17.52 24.85 3.75
CA LYS A 8 -16.11 25.22 3.84
C LYS A 8 -15.32 23.93 3.76
N THR A 9 -14.91 23.53 2.55
CA THR A 9 -13.94 22.45 2.34
C THR A 9 -12.64 22.86 3.02
N THR A 10 -12.47 22.46 4.28
CA THR A 10 -11.20 22.60 5.00
C THR A 10 -10.18 21.70 4.30
N THR A 11 -9.42 22.29 3.39
CA THR A 11 -8.25 21.66 2.78
C THR A 11 -7.25 21.35 3.90
N SER A 12 -7.14 20.07 4.27
CA SER A 12 -6.17 19.61 5.25
C SER A 12 -4.77 19.82 4.65
N THR A 13 -3.97 20.68 5.25
CA THR A 13 -2.58 20.92 4.81
C THR A 13 -1.73 19.67 5.03
N PHE A 14 -0.81 19.39 4.10
CA PHE A 14 0.06 18.22 4.21
C PHE A 14 1.00 18.35 5.43
N SER A 15 0.88 17.42 6.38
CA SER A 15 1.78 17.34 7.53
C SER A 15 2.77 16.18 7.34
N ILE A 16 4.05 16.52 7.18
CA ILE A 16 5.13 15.54 7.01
C ILE A 16 5.21 14.59 8.21
N GLY A 17 5.07 15.12 9.43
CA GLY A 17 5.12 14.30 10.65
C GLY A 17 4.00 13.27 10.71
N GLN A 18 2.76 13.68 10.40
CA GLN A 18 1.62 12.77 10.32
C GLN A 18 1.82 11.74 9.20
N PHE A 19 2.26 12.17 8.03
CA PHE A 19 2.54 11.29 6.91
C PHE A 19 3.57 10.19 7.27
N VAL A 20 4.67 10.56 7.93
CA VAL A 20 5.70 9.61 8.37
C VAL A 20 5.12 8.62 9.40
N ILE A 21 4.40 9.09 10.41
CA ILE A 21 3.82 8.21 11.44
C ILE A 21 2.81 7.24 10.83
N ILE A 22 1.91 7.75 9.98
CA ILE A 22 0.90 6.92 9.30
C ILE A 22 1.56 5.90 8.39
N THR A 23 2.61 6.30 7.67
CA THR A 23 3.41 5.38 6.86
C THR A 23 4.01 4.27 7.71
N LEU A 24 4.71 4.59 8.81
CA LEU A 24 5.35 3.58 9.66
C LEU A 24 4.33 2.60 10.26
N ILE A 25 3.18 3.08 10.72
CA ILE A 25 2.12 2.21 11.27
C ILE A 25 1.54 1.33 10.15
N THR A 26 1.25 1.90 8.99
CA THR A 26 0.72 1.14 7.84
C THR A 26 1.73 0.11 7.34
N SER A 27 3.03 0.42 7.41
CA SER A 27 4.11 -0.49 6.98
C SER A 27 4.13 -1.77 7.81
N VAL A 28 3.69 -1.75 9.06
CA VAL A 28 3.60 -2.99 9.87
C VAL A 28 2.68 -4.01 9.20
N TRP A 29 1.51 -3.56 8.72
CA TRP A 29 0.59 -4.42 7.98
C TRP A 29 1.20 -4.88 6.66
N VAL A 30 1.74 -3.94 5.88
CA VAL A 30 2.31 -4.24 4.56
C VAL A 30 3.43 -5.27 4.70
N GLN A 31 4.41 -5.05 5.58
CA GLN A 31 5.50 -6.00 5.81
C GLN A 31 5.01 -7.37 6.29
N ALA A 32 4.06 -7.42 7.22
CA ALA A 32 3.51 -8.69 7.70
C ALA A 32 2.83 -9.48 6.57
N SER A 33 2.01 -8.78 5.76
CA SER A 33 1.32 -9.39 4.63
C SER A 33 2.29 -9.85 3.53
N GLU A 34 3.33 -9.06 3.28
CA GLU A 34 4.35 -9.32 2.28
C GLU A 34 5.18 -10.55 2.65
N VAL A 35 5.64 -10.65 3.91
CA VAL A 35 6.35 -11.82 4.42
C VAL A 35 5.48 -13.07 4.31
N PHE A 36 4.20 -12.98 4.66
CA PHE A 36 3.27 -14.09 4.52
C PHE A 36 3.14 -14.53 3.05
N ARG A 37 2.82 -13.60 2.14
CA ARG A 37 2.69 -13.89 0.71
C ARG A 37 4.00 -14.40 0.11
N TYR A 38 5.14 -13.92 0.58
CA TYR A 38 6.44 -14.40 0.14
C TYR A 38 6.68 -15.86 0.55
N LEU A 39 6.49 -16.18 1.82
CA LEU A 39 6.76 -17.53 2.32
C LEU A 39 5.78 -18.57 1.78
N VAL A 40 4.50 -18.21 1.65
CA VAL A 40 3.44 -19.15 1.30
C VAL A 40 3.23 -19.28 -0.20
N ILE A 41 3.43 -18.19 -0.95
CA ILE A 41 3.00 -18.11 -2.36
C ILE A 41 4.20 -17.86 -3.28
N VAL A 42 4.96 -16.77 -3.09
CA VAL A 42 6.01 -16.35 -4.04
C VAL A 42 7.23 -17.27 -4.00
N ARG A 43 7.77 -17.57 -2.82
CA ARG A 43 9.02 -18.34 -2.70
C ARG A 43 8.89 -19.75 -3.27
N PRO A 44 7.84 -20.54 -2.98
CA PRO A 44 7.68 -21.86 -3.59
C PRO A 44 7.63 -21.81 -5.12
N GLU A 45 6.88 -20.86 -5.68
CA GLU A 45 6.79 -20.68 -7.13
C GLU A 45 8.14 -20.34 -7.73
N MET A 46 8.85 -19.36 -7.17
CA MET A 46 10.16 -18.93 -7.68
C MET A 46 11.19 -20.07 -7.65
N GLN A 47 11.20 -20.87 -6.59
CA GLN A 47 12.09 -22.02 -6.48
C GLN A 47 11.76 -23.13 -7.48
N SER A 48 10.47 -23.34 -7.78
CA SER A 48 10.04 -24.28 -8.81
C SER A 48 10.41 -23.77 -10.21
N TYR A 49 10.06 -22.53 -10.51
CA TYR A 49 10.19 -21.91 -11.82
C TYR A 49 11.65 -21.65 -12.22
N LEU A 50 12.51 -21.29 -11.25
CA LEU A 50 13.94 -21.05 -11.45
C LEU A 50 14.83 -22.09 -10.76
N SER A 51 14.39 -23.35 -10.74
CA SER A 51 15.10 -24.46 -10.06
C SER A 51 16.55 -24.66 -10.50
N ALA A 52 16.92 -24.23 -11.71
CA ALA A 52 18.29 -24.30 -12.23
C ALA A 52 19.21 -23.18 -11.67
N VAL A 53 18.67 -22.14 -11.06
CA VAL A 53 19.45 -21.02 -10.51
C VAL A 53 19.72 -21.29 -9.03
N PRO A 54 20.99 -21.35 -8.60
CA PRO A 54 21.33 -21.56 -7.20
C PRO A 54 20.88 -20.37 -6.34
N GLU A 55 20.45 -20.65 -5.11
CA GLU A 55 20.05 -19.63 -4.12
C GLU A 55 18.87 -18.71 -4.51
N VAL A 56 18.00 -19.15 -5.43
CA VAL A 56 16.77 -18.42 -5.75
C VAL A 56 15.92 -18.21 -4.50
N ALA A 57 15.45 -16.97 -4.33
CA ALA A 57 14.61 -16.58 -3.21
C ALA A 57 15.27 -16.88 -1.84
N SER A 58 16.57 -16.56 -1.74
CA SER A 58 17.33 -16.65 -0.50
C SER A 58 16.78 -15.65 0.53
N PHE A 59 16.67 -16.12 1.77
CA PHE A 59 16.15 -15.34 2.90
C PHE A 59 17.26 -15.13 3.93
N THR A 60 18.18 -14.22 3.60
CA THR A 60 19.27 -13.81 4.50
C THR A 60 18.94 -12.48 5.15
N LEU A 61 19.56 -12.16 6.29
CA LEU A 61 19.33 -10.91 7.00
C LEU A 61 19.56 -9.66 6.12
N PRO A 62 20.62 -9.56 5.30
CA PRO A 62 20.81 -8.41 4.42
C PRO A 62 19.68 -8.25 3.40
N ILE A 63 19.23 -9.35 2.78
CA ILE A 63 18.11 -9.33 1.82
C ILE A 63 16.85 -8.87 2.54
N PHE A 64 16.55 -9.41 3.71
CA PHE A 64 15.39 -9.04 4.51
C PHE A 64 15.38 -7.55 4.87
N LEU A 65 16.51 -6.96 5.24
CA LEU A 65 16.61 -5.53 5.56
C LEU A 65 16.38 -4.64 4.34
N ILE A 66 16.99 -4.97 3.19
CA ILE A 66 16.77 -4.25 1.93
C ILE A 66 15.29 -4.32 1.54
N TRP A 67 14.69 -5.49 1.71
CA TRP A 67 13.28 -5.73 1.42
C TRP A 67 12.37 -4.93 2.35
N GLY A 68 12.71 -4.83 3.64
CA GLY A 68 12.00 -3.97 4.59
C GLY A 68 12.05 -2.48 4.24
N VAL A 69 13.20 -1.99 3.75
CA VAL A 69 13.32 -0.61 3.25
C VAL A 69 12.46 -0.41 2.00
N TRP A 70 12.52 -1.36 1.06
CA TRP A 70 11.72 -1.34 -0.16
C TRP A 70 10.20 -1.34 0.14
N GLY A 71 9.73 -2.22 1.02
CA GLY A 71 8.32 -2.28 1.40
C GLY A 71 7.86 -1.06 2.21
N THR A 72 8.74 -0.43 2.99
CA THR A 72 8.44 0.86 3.63
C THR A 72 8.30 1.99 2.62
N LEU A 73 9.18 2.06 1.61
CA LEU A 73 9.07 3.02 0.50
C LEU A 73 7.74 2.82 -0.25
N LEU A 74 7.42 1.56 -0.57
CA LEU A 74 6.18 1.18 -1.23
C LEU A 74 4.96 1.65 -0.42
N THR A 75 4.97 1.43 0.89
CA THR A 75 3.91 1.87 1.79
C THR A 75 3.77 3.39 1.83
N GLY A 76 4.89 4.11 1.88
CA GLY A 76 4.88 5.58 1.84
C GLY A 76 4.21 6.12 0.58
N LEU A 77 4.46 5.49 -0.58
CA LEU A 77 3.79 5.87 -1.82
C LEU A 77 2.29 5.54 -1.79
N MET A 78 1.88 4.40 -1.23
CA MET A 78 0.45 4.06 -1.07
C MET A 78 -0.28 5.05 -0.17
N VAL A 79 0.32 5.42 0.96
CA VAL A 79 -0.22 6.42 1.89
C VAL A 79 -0.30 7.79 1.20
N PHE A 80 0.69 8.14 0.38
CA PHE A 80 0.71 9.40 -0.36
C PHE A 80 -0.41 9.43 -1.42
N VAL A 81 -0.60 8.35 -2.18
CA VAL A 81 -1.70 8.23 -3.15
C VAL A 81 -3.05 8.31 -2.44
N PHE A 82 -3.20 7.62 -1.29
CA PHE A 82 -4.41 7.75 -0.47
C PHE A 82 -4.65 9.20 -0.05
N TRP A 83 -3.63 9.90 0.44
CA TRP A 83 -3.76 11.29 0.84
C TRP A 83 -4.22 12.19 -0.33
N LEU A 84 -3.66 12.03 -1.53
CA LEU A 84 -4.11 12.75 -2.73
C LEU A 84 -5.58 12.48 -3.07
N CYS A 85 -6.01 11.22 -2.98
CA CYS A 85 -7.42 10.85 -3.17
C CYS A 85 -8.30 11.47 -2.09
N ALA A 86 -7.87 11.46 -0.82
CA ALA A 86 -8.61 12.05 0.29
C ALA A 86 -8.73 13.58 0.18
N GLN A 87 -7.73 14.27 -0.40
CA GLN A 87 -7.83 15.70 -0.71
C GLN A 87 -8.87 15.99 -1.81
N SER A 88 -8.99 15.09 -2.78
CA SER A 88 -9.86 15.29 -3.95
C SER A 88 -11.31 14.89 -3.68
N PHE A 89 -11.52 13.81 -2.93
CA PHE A 89 -12.85 13.21 -2.71
C PHE A 89 -13.33 13.31 -1.26
N GLY A 90 -12.50 13.79 -0.34
CA GLY A 90 -12.70 13.65 1.10
C GLY A 90 -12.27 12.27 1.62
N ASN A 91 -12.11 12.13 2.93
CA ASN A 91 -11.77 10.85 3.55
C ASN A 91 -13.02 9.94 3.65
N ASN A 92 -13.30 9.20 2.58
CA ASN A 92 -14.45 8.30 2.49
C ASN A 92 -14.09 6.97 1.81
N ARG A 93 -15.09 6.08 1.67
CA ARG A 93 -14.90 4.76 1.04
C ARG A 93 -14.44 4.85 -0.41
N GLN A 94 -14.84 5.89 -1.14
CA GLN A 94 -14.43 6.09 -2.53
C GLN A 94 -12.93 6.39 -2.60
N ALA A 95 -12.41 7.25 -1.72
CA ALA A 95 -10.98 7.55 -1.66
C ALA A 95 -10.15 6.29 -1.37
N VAL A 96 -10.60 5.43 -0.43
CA VAL A 96 -9.94 4.15 -0.11
C VAL A 96 -9.89 3.21 -1.32
N VAL A 97 -11.03 3.00 -1.98
CA VAL A 97 -11.11 2.06 -3.11
C VAL A 97 -10.30 2.56 -4.31
N ILE A 98 -10.40 3.85 -4.65
CA ILE A 98 -9.65 4.42 -5.77
C ILE A 98 -8.16 4.38 -5.49
N SER A 99 -7.71 4.80 -4.30
CA SER A 99 -6.28 4.80 -3.98
C SER A 99 -5.70 3.39 -3.93
N ALA A 100 -6.45 2.41 -3.43
CA ALA A 100 -6.06 1.00 -3.46
C ALA A 100 -5.91 0.49 -4.89
N LEU A 101 -6.92 0.72 -5.76
CA LEU A 101 -6.88 0.29 -7.15
C LEU A 101 -5.72 0.94 -7.92
N VAL A 102 -5.52 2.25 -7.77
CA VAL A 102 -4.42 2.98 -8.42
C VAL A 102 -3.07 2.45 -7.94
N SER A 103 -2.90 2.28 -6.63
CA SER A 103 -1.66 1.73 -6.05
C SER A 103 -1.42 0.30 -6.52
N TRP A 104 -2.45 -0.55 -6.52
CA TRP A 104 -2.37 -1.93 -6.98
C TRP A 104 -1.97 -2.03 -8.45
N CYS A 105 -2.60 -1.22 -9.32
CA CYS A 105 -2.25 -1.14 -10.73
C CYS A 105 -0.77 -0.75 -10.91
N PHE A 106 -0.34 0.31 -10.23
CA PHE A 106 0.99 0.88 -10.43
C PHE A 106 2.10 0.01 -9.85
N PHE A 107 1.91 -0.55 -8.65
CA PHE A 107 2.96 -1.28 -7.95
C PHE A 107 2.97 -2.79 -8.22
N PHE A 108 1.79 -3.40 -8.33
CA PHE A 108 1.69 -4.86 -8.39
C PHE A 108 1.37 -5.34 -9.79
N LEU A 109 0.36 -4.77 -10.45
CA LEU A 109 -0.04 -5.21 -11.78
C LEU A 109 1.09 -5.01 -12.79
N LEU A 110 1.69 -3.82 -12.85
CA LEU A 110 2.83 -3.56 -13.73
C LEU A 110 4.04 -4.45 -13.40
N PHE A 111 4.37 -4.60 -12.11
CA PHE A 111 5.50 -5.42 -11.69
C PHE A 111 5.34 -6.89 -12.09
N TRP A 112 4.19 -7.50 -11.77
CA TRP A 112 3.97 -8.92 -12.03
C TRP A 112 3.80 -9.24 -13.51
N ILE A 113 3.13 -8.36 -14.28
CA ILE A 113 3.08 -8.50 -15.74
C ILE A 113 4.50 -8.43 -16.33
N GLY A 114 5.33 -7.49 -15.85
CA GLY A 114 6.72 -7.39 -16.25
C GLY A 114 7.51 -8.67 -15.95
N MET A 115 7.34 -9.22 -14.74
CA MET A 115 7.99 -10.48 -14.32
C MET A 115 7.60 -11.66 -15.22
N ALA A 116 6.31 -11.85 -15.52
CA ALA A 116 5.88 -12.94 -16.41
C ALA A 116 6.34 -12.73 -17.86
N ASN A 117 6.31 -11.48 -18.35
CA ASN A 117 6.81 -11.15 -19.68
C ASN A 117 8.32 -11.41 -19.82
N MET A 118 9.10 -11.23 -18.76
CA MET A 118 10.53 -11.54 -18.70
C MET A 118 10.83 -13.02 -18.41
N GLN A 119 9.82 -13.89 -18.33
CA GLN A 119 9.97 -15.31 -17.97
C GLN A 119 10.66 -15.48 -16.61
N LEU A 120 10.29 -14.64 -15.64
CA LEU A 120 10.73 -14.74 -14.24
C LEU A 120 9.63 -15.22 -13.31
N SER A 121 8.42 -15.42 -13.83
CA SER A 121 7.26 -15.98 -13.13
C SER A 121 6.27 -16.58 -14.14
N SER A 122 5.45 -17.55 -13.74
CA SER A 122 4.43 -18.12 -14.60
C SER A 122 3.21 -17.19 -14.74
N TRP A 123 2.54 -17.22 -15.89
CA TRP A 123 1.29 -16.47 -16.10
C TRP A 123 0.14 -16.98 -15.23
N GLU A 124 0.13 -18.27 -14.89
CA GLU A 124 -0.86 -18.87 -13.99
C GLU A 124 -0.73 -18.32 -12.57
N PHE A 125 0.50 -18.08 -12.11
CA PHE A 125 0.77 -17.52 -10.80
C PHE A 125 0.19 -16.11 -10.60
N ILE A 126 0.15 -15.31 -11.67
CA ILE A 126 -0.40 -13.95 -11.65
C ILE A 126 -1.87 -13.93 -11.18
N VAL A 127 -2.65 -14.93 -11.58
CA VAL A 127 -4.08 -15.05 -11.24
C VAL A 127 -4.30 -15.14 -9.74
N TRP A 128 -3.31 -15.65 -9.00
CA TRP A 128 -3.37 -15.75 -7.54
C TRP A 128 -2.73 -14.55 -6.85
N VAL A 129 -1.51 -14.18 -7.25
CA VAL A 129 -0.74 -13.17 -6.52
C VAL A 129 -1.37 -11.77 -6.60
N LEU A 130 -2.00 -11.43 -7.73
CA LEU A 130 -2.58 -10.10 -7.94
C LEU A 130 -3.83 -9.84 -7.09
N PRO A 131 -4.83 -10.74 -6.99
CA PRO A 131 -5.93 -10.57 -6.05
C PRO A 131 -5.49 -10.46 -4.59
N PHE A 132 -4.50 -11.25 -4.17
CA PHE A 132 -3.94 -11.11 -2.81
C PHE A 132 -3.33 -9.73 -2.60
N ALA A 133 -2.50 -9.25 -3.54
CA ALA A 133 -1.93 -7.91 -3.47
C ALA A 133 -3.00 -6.80 -3.49
N LEU A 134 -4.11 -6.99 -4.20
CA LEU A 134 -5.24 -6.04 -4.17
C LEU A 134 -5.90 -5.97 -2.79
N MET A 135 -6.08 -7.12 -2.14
CA MET A 135 -6.59 -7.17 -0.77
C MET A 135 -5.61 -6.49 0.21
N GLU A 136 -4.30 -6.77 0.10
CA GLU A 136 -3.25 -6.16 0.91
C GLU A 136 -3.28 -4.63 0.82
N THR A 137 -3.34 -4.09 -0.42
CA THR A 137 -3.39 -2.64 -0.69
C THR A 137 -4.69 -2.00 -0.23
N THR A 138 -5.82 -2.71 -0.34
CA THR A 138 -7.10 -2.23 0.18
C THR A 138 -7.08 -2.09 1.70
N VAL A 139 -6.51 -3.07 2.41
CA VAL A 139 -6.36 -2.99 3.87
C VAL A 139 -5.37 -1.89 4.27
N ALA A 140 -4.25 -1.75 3.55
CA ALA A 140 -3.26 -0.70 3.82
C ALA A 140 -3.87 0.71 3.69
N THR A 141 -4.63 0.96 2.63
CA THR A 141 -5.31 2.26 2.41
C THR A 141 -6.44 2.50 3.39
N PHE A 142 -7.14 1.43 3.83
CA PHE A 142 -8.11 1.53 4.92
C PHE A 142 -7.45 1.93 6.25
N ILE A 143 -6.31 1.32 6.60
CA ILE A 143 -5.53 1.70 7.80
C ILE A 143 -5.13 3.17 7.72
N ALA A 144 -4.60 3.62 6.58
CA ALA A 144 -4.25 5.01 6.36
C ALA A 144 -5.47 5.95 6.55
N SER A 145 -6.62 5.60 5.97
CA SER A 145 -7.88 6.34 6.14
C SER A 145 -8.32 6.48 7.59
N ALA A 146 -8.27 5.39 8.36
CA ALA A 146 -8.62 5.38 9.77
C ALA A 146 -7.68 6.28 10.59
N LEU A 147 -6.37 6.22 10.32
CA LEU A 147 -5.38 7.02 11.04
C LEU A 147 -5.48 8.51 10.72
N TYR A 148 -5.73 8.88 9.45
CA TYR A 148 -5.96 10.28 9.07
C TYR A 148 -7.23 10.86 9.70
N SER A 149 -8.30 10.06 9.83
CA SER A 149 -9.54 10.49 10.50
C SER A 149 -9.27 10.86 11.97
N LYS A 150 -8.59 9.97 12.70
CA LYS A 150 -8.28 10.19 14.13
C LYS A 150 -7.41 11.43 14.38
N HIS A 151 -6.44 11.70 13.51
CA HIS A 151 -5.59 12.89 13.64
C HIS A 151 -6.32 14.20 13.31
N SER A 152 -7.35 14.15 12.46
CA SER A 152 -8.19 15.33 12.19
C SER A 152 -9.06 15.71 13.39
N GLU A 153 -9.52 14.73 14.17
CA GLU A 153 -10.31 14.94 15.40
C GLU A 153 -9.46 15.54 16.53
N GLN A 154 -8.24 15.04 16.75
CA GLN A 154 -7.34 15.55 17.79
C GLN A 154 -6.86 16.99 17.56
N GLY A 155 -6.91 17.50 16.33
CA GLY A 155 -6.60 18.89 16.02
C GLY A 155 -7.70 19.88 16.45
N LEU A 156 -8.92 19.42 16.71
CA LEU A 156 -10.05 20.24 17.18
C LEU A 156 -10.08 20.35 18.71
N ASP A 157 -9.59 19.34 19.42
CA ASP A 157 -9.59 19.32 20.90
C ASP A 157 -8.52 20.23 21.53
N THR A 158 -7.53 20.69 20.75
CA THR A 158 -6.45 21.58 21.26
C THR A 158 -6.74 23.07 21.06
N VAL A 159 -7.89 23.41 20.48
CA VAL A 159 -8.31 24.79 20.19
C VAL A 159 -9.46 25.26 21.10
N ASN A 160 -9.92 24.43 22.05
CA ASN A 160 -10.96 24.79 23.02
C ASN A 160 -10.40 24.93 24.44
#